data_AF-A0A815EMN6-F1
#
_entry.id   AF-A0A815EMN6-F1
#
_cell.length_a   1.000
_cell.length_b   1.000
_cell.length_c   1.000
_cell.angle_alpha   90.00
_cell.angle_beta   90.00
_cell.angle_gamma   90.00
#
_symmetry.space_group_name_H-M   'P 1'
#
loop_
_entity.id
_entity.type
_entity.pdbx_description
1 polymer ?
#
loop_
_entity_poly.entity_id
_entity_poly.type
_entity_poly.pdbx_seq_one_letter_code
_entity_poly.pdbx_strand_id
1 'polypeptide(L)'
;MSFQWTFLATFLYCELVVVFILLLPFISPVIWQKFFKSRIAKAFTAGAKYYFNFIICIFTLLFLDSIRELRKYSGFEVKDLNTPHAEAHAHMKQFRSQRNFYIAGFALFLWFVIKRLIHLLSECARNMADSSAARKQAEGAHRHLEGLMTKDAKTIDPKELEGSTDEAGRFIDAKKHDAEIEKFKQEVMKAREDIDSLREQYDNSIKDYDKLNEEHRKLQVKLAIASSGSETSKDK
;
A
#
# COMPACT_ATOMS: atom_id res chain seq x y z
N MET A 1 -0.45 26.29 25.02
CA MET A 1 -0.40 26.05 23.55
C MET A 1 -1.76 25.55 23.12
N SER A 2 -2.22 25.83 21.89
CA SER A 2 -3.49 25.25 21.41
C SER A 2 -3.39 23.72 21.39
N PHE A 3 -4.49 23.04 21.72
CA PHE A 3 -4.57 21.58 21.81
C PHE A 3 -4.04 20.87 20.55
N GLN A 4 -4.29 21.46 19.37
CA GLN A 4 -3.80 20.95 18.07
C GLN A 4 -2.27 20.81 18.01
N TRP A 5 -1.52 21.77 18.57
CA TRP A 5 -0.06 21.78 18.49
C TRP A 5 0.57 20.81 19.48
N THR A 6 -0.05 20.62 20.64
CA THR A 6 0.36 19.61 21.61
C THR A 6 0.13 18.19 21.07
N PHE A 7 -1.00 17.96 20.41
CA PHE A 7 -1.28 16.69 19.74
C PHE A 7 -0.24 16.39 18.66
N LEU A 8 0.06 17.37 17.79
CA LEU A 8 1.06 17.22 16.74
C LEU A 8 2.47 16.97 17.29
N ALA A 9 2.86 17.66 18.37
CA ALA A 9 4.14 17.44 19.03
C ALA A 9 4.23 16.05 19.68
N THR A 10 3.15 15.58 20.29
CA THR A 10 3.10 14.22 20.86
C THR A 10 3.29 13.17 19.78
N PHE A 11 2.62 13.36 18.64
CA PHE A 11 2.78 12.48 17.49
C PHE A 11 4.21 12.48 16.96
N LEU A 12 4.81 13.66 16.78
CA LEU A 12 6.22 13.82 16.38
C LEU A 12 7.17 13.04 17.29
N TYR A 13 6.99 13.12 18.62
CA TYR A 13 7.84 12.37 19.55
C TYR A 13 7.66 10.87 19.42
N CYS A 14 6.42 10.39 19.24
CA CYS A 14 6.17 8.98 18.96
C CYS A 14 6.86 8.53 17.66
N GLU A 15 6.75 9.32 16.59
CA GLU A 15 7.43 9.03 15.31
C GLU A 15 8.94 8.96 15.46
N LEU A 16 9.52 9.90 16.19
CA LEU A 16 10.96 9.94 16.46
C LEU A 16 11.40 8.66 17.17
N VAL A 17 10.70 8.24 18.23
CA VAL A 17 10.98 6.98 18.92
C VAL A 17 10.86 5.78 17.97
N VAL A 18 9.82 5.72 17.14
CA VAL A 18 9.64 4.65 16.15
C VAL A 18 10.79 4.61 15.14
N VAL A 19 11.22 5.76 14.61
CA VAL A 19 12.37 5.85 13.70
C VAL A 19 13.65 5.38 14.40
N PHE A 20 13.89 5.81 15.64
CA PHE A 20 15.04 5.35 16.41
C PHE A 20 15.04 3.83 16.54
N ILE A 21 13.91 3.22 16.92
CA ILE A 21 13.80 1.76 17.06
C ILE A 21 13.99 1.05 15.71
N LEU A 22 13.45 1.59 14.61
CA LEU A 22 13.60 1.02 13.26
C LEU A 22 15.02 1.12 12.71
N LEU A 23 15.77 2.16 13.10
CA LEU A 23 17.17 2.35 12.68
C LEU A 23 18.17 1.54 13.51
N LEU A 24 17.76 0.98 14.66
CA LEU A 24 18.68 0.21 15.49
C LEU A 24 19.20 -1.03 14.74
N PRO A 25 20.53 -1.19 14.62
CA PRO A 25 21.13 -2.33 13.91
C PRO A 25 20.93 -3.66 14.66
N PHE A 26 20.47 -3.61 15.92
CA PHE A 26 20.26 -4.78 16.76
C PHE A 26 19.06 -5.64 16.32
N ILE A 27 18.09 -5.08 15.59
CA ILE A 27 16.86 -5.81 15.22
C ILE A 27 16.94 -6.21 13.76
N SER A 28 17.09 -7.52 13.50
CA SER A 28 17.13 -8.06 12.14
C SER A 28 15.83 -7.78 11.37
N PRO A 29 15.91 -7.49 10.05
CA PRO A 29 14.74 -7.35 9.17
C PRO A 29 13.74 -8.52 9.25
N VAL A 30 14.23 -9.74 9.53
CA VAL A 30 13.39 -10.94 9.65
C VAL A 30 12.45 -10.87 10.86
N ILE A 31 12.88 -10.25 11.96
CA ILE A 31 12.07 -10.09 13.18
C ILE A 31 10.95 -9.10 12.91
N TRP A 32 11.28 -7.97 12.28
CA TRP A 32 10.30 -6.98 11.84
C TRP A 32 9.29 -7.56 10.85
N GLN A 33 9.74 -8.37 9.89
CA GLN A 33 8.82 -9.02 8.95
C GLN A 33 7.85 -9.98 9.64
N LYS A 34 8.31 -10.74 10.65
CA LYS A 34 7.42 -11.59 11.46
C LYS A 34 6.40 -10.76 12.23
N PHE A 35 6.81 -9.63 12.80
CA PHE A 35 5.91 -8.71 13.47
C PHE A 35 4.87 -8.10 12.50
N PHE A 36 5.32 -7.59 11.34
CA PHE A 36 4.44 -6.98 10.32
C PHE A 36 3.55 -7.99 9.60
N LYS A 37 3.94 -9.27 9.49
CA LYS A 37 3.08 -10.34 8.93
C LYS A 37 2.14 -10.97 9.95
N SER A 38 2.24 -10.63 11.24
CA SER A 38 1.37 -11.15 12.29
C SER A 38 -0.10 -10.83 12.01
N ARG A 39 -1.01 -11.69 12.50
CA ARG A 39 -2.46 -11.52 12.35
C ARG A 39 -2.95 -10.15 12.84
N ILE A 40 -2.29 -9.62 13.87
CA ILE A 40 -2.60 -8.30 14.45
C ILE A 40 -2.26 -7.18 13.46
N ALA A 41 -1.07 -7.24 12.84
CA ALA A 41 -0.64 -6.25 11.85
C ALA A 41 -1.53 -6.28 10.59
N LYS A 42 -1.93 -7.48 10.13
CA LYS A 42 -2.88 -7.66 9.02
C LYS A 42 -4.28 -7.13 9.33
N ALA A 43 -4.79 -7.37 10.54
CA ALA A 43 -6.07 -6.82 10.99
C ALA A 43 -6.04 -5.28 11.03
N PHE A 44 -4.91 -4.69 11.44
CA PHE A 44 -4.73 -3.25 11.41
C PHE A 44 -4.65 -2.72 9.97
N THR A 45 -3.99 -3.42 9.05
CA THR A 45 -3.79 -2.93 7.66
C THR A 45 -5.03 -3.02 6.77
N ALA A 46 -5.99 -3.92 7.06
CA ALA A 46 -7.17 -4.16 6.21
C ALA A 46 -8.06 -2.92 5.99
N GLY A 47 -8.08 -1.97 6.94
CA GLY A 47 -8.76 -0.68 6.80
C GLY A 47 -7.84 0.54 6.95
N ALA A 48 -6.63 0.37 7.49
CA ALA A 48 -5.80 1.51 7.85
C ALA A 48 -5.29 2.31 6.65
N LYS A 49 -5.28 1.79 5.42
CA LYS A 49 -4.86 2.57 4.24
C LYS A 49 -5.68 3.86 4.08
N TYR A 50 -7.00 3.79 4.24
CA TYR A 50 -7.88 4.95 4.13
C TYR A 50 -7.68 5.92 5.30
N TYR A 51 -7.64 5.42 6.54
CA TYR A 51 -7.40 6.24 7.72
C TYR A 51 -6.02 6.91 7.70
N PHE A 52 -4.97 6.20 7.28
CA PHE A 52 -3.63 6.76 7.13
C PHE A 52 -3.59 7.86 6.07
N ASN A 53 -4.28 7.67 4.93
CA ASN A 53 -4.37 8.71 3.91
C ASN A 53 -5.17 9.94 4.40
N PHE A 54 -6.18 9.73 5.23
CA PHE A 54 -6.94 10.82 5.83
C PHE A 54 -6.09 11.63 6.84
N ILE A 55 -5.34 10.94 7.71
CA ILE A 55 -4.47 11.58 8.71
C ILE A 55 -3.36 12.40 8.04
N ILE A 56 -2.74 11.88 6.97
CA ILE A 56 -1.70 12.63 6.25
C ILE A 56 -2.25 13.87 5.55
N CYS A 57 -3.50 13.82 5.04
CA CYS A 57 -4.17 15.00 4.51
C CYS A 57 -4.35 16.06 5.61
N ILE A 58 -4.82 15.67 6.80
CA ILE A 58 -4.94 16.60 7.95
C ILE A 58 -3.59 17.22 8.30
N PHE A 59 -2.53 16.42 8.37
CA PHE A 59 -1.20 16.91 8.71
C PHE A 59 -0.68 17.90 7.65
N THR A 60 -0.97 17.63 6.38
CA THR A 60 -0.62 18.53 5.27
C THR A 60 -1.36 19.86 5.41
N LEU A 61 -2.65 19.85 5.79
CA LEU A 61 -3.41 21.06 6.05
C LEU A 61 -2.85 21.84 7.24
N LEU A 62 -2.51 21.18 8.35
CA LEU A 62 -1.88 21.82 9.51
C LEU A 62 -0.51 22.43 9.19
N PHE A 63 0.26 21.78 8.32
CA PHE A 63 1.52 22.31 7.84
C PHE A 63 1.35 23.52 6.93
N LEU A 64 0.37 23.48 6.01
CA LEU A 64 -0.01 24.63 5.19
C LEU A 64 -0.49 25.82 6.05
N ASP A 65 -1.27 25.54 7.10
CA ASP A 65 -1.68 26.56 8.07
C ASP A 65 -0.47 27.14 8.82
N SER A 66 0.49 26.29 9.21
CA SER A 66 1.75 26.72 9.82
C SER A 66 2.57 27.61 8.88
N ILE A 67 2.63 27.30 7.58
CA ILE A 67 3.31 28.13 6.57
C ILE A 67 2.61 29.48 6.44
N ARG A 68 1.27 29.49 6.39
CA ARG A 68 0.48 30.72 6.32
C ARG A 68 0.71 31.57 7.58
N GLU A 69 0.70 30.97 8.76
CA GLU A 69 0.95 31.62 10.04
C GLU A 69 2.38 32.18 10.12
N LEU A 70 3.37 31.41 9.64
CA LEU A 70 4.76 31.84 9.55
C LEU A 70 4.92 33.04 8.63
N ARG A 71 4.35 33.01 7.41
CA ARG A 71 4.40 34.15 6.46
C ARG A 71 3.68 35.38 7.00
N LYS A 72 2.52 35.20 7.64
CA LYS A 72 1.73 36.28 8.23
C LYS A 72 2.52 37.03 9.30
N TYR A 73 3.25 36.30 10.15
CA TYR A 73 4.04 36.92 11.21
C TYR A 73 5.46 37.30 10.78
N SER A 74 6.00 36.75 9.68
CA SER A 74 7.30 37.15 9.15
C SER A 74 7.27 38.49 8.41
N GLY A 75 6.15 38.82 7.75
CA GLY A 75 5.97 40.08 7.01
C GLY A 75 5.49 41.27 7.85
N PHE A 76 5.06 41.02 9.09
CA PHE A 76 4.79 42.08 10.07
C PHE A 76 6.13 42.58 10.61
N GLU A 77 6.85 43.36 9.80
CA GLU A 77 7.99 44.11 10.33
C GLU A 77 7.50 44.97 11.49
N VAL A 78 8.27 44.98 12.57
CA VAL A 78 8.09 45.74 13.82
C VAL A 78 7.91 47.26 13.60
N LYS A 79 7.94 47.74 12.35
CA LYS A 79 7.83 49.15 11.94
C LYS A 79 6.52 49.84 12.31
N ASP A 80 5.42 49.11 12.55
CA ASP A 80 4.09 49.73 12.81
C ASP A 80 3.71 49.76 14.30
N LEU A 81 4.61 49.40 15.21
CA LEU A 81 4.32 49.25 16.64
C LEU A 81 5.11 50.27 17.47
N ASN A 82 4.61 51.50 17.55
CA ASN A 82 5.19 52.61 18.35
C ASN A 82 5.23 52.36 19.88
N THR A 83 4.96 51.15 20.36
CA THR A 83 4.91 50.82 21.79
C THR A 83 5.79 49.60 22.08
N PRO A 84 6.80 49.70 22.98
CA PRO A 84 7.73 48.60 23.31
C PRO A 84 7.03 47.30 23.73
N HIS A 85 5.86 47.41 24.35
CA HIS A 85 5.08 46.24 24.77
C HIS A 85 4.45 45.48 23.59
N ALA A 86 4.12 46.18 22.51
CA ALA A 86 3.54 45.60 21.32
C ALA A 86 4.60 44.90 20.45
N GLU A 87 5.82 45.43 20.41
CA GLU A 87 6.98 44.78 19.78
C GLU A 87 7.31 43.44 20.45
N ALA A 88 7.38 43.40 21.78
CA ALA A 88 7.61 42.16 22.54
C ALA A 88 6.52 41.10 22.26
N HIS A 89 5.26 41.53 22.16
CA HIS A 89 4.14 40.65 21.80
C HIS A 89 4.22 40.12 20.36
N ALA A 90 4.71 40.92 19.41
CA ALA A 90 4.90 40.51 18.02
C ALA A 90 6.03 39.48 17.89
N HIS A 91 7.18 39.72 18.52
CA HIS A 91 8.28 38.75 18.56
C HIS A 91 7.84 37.42 19.18
N MET A 92 7.07 37.45 20.27
CA MET A 92 6.55 36.24 20.90
C MET A 92 5.61 35.43 19.98
N LYS A 93 4.85 36.09 19.10
CA LYS A 93 4.01 35.42 18.09
C LYS A 93 4.85 34.83 16.95
N GLN A 94 5.90 35.53 16.48
CA GLN A 94 6.85 34.99 15.51
C GLN A 94 7.55 33.72 16.00
N PHE A 95 8.08 33.73 17.23
CA PHE A 95 8.72 32.53 17.80
C PHE A 95 7.75 31.36 17.92
N ARG A 96 6.48 31.65 18.23
CA ARG A 96 5.44 30.62 18.31
C ARG A 96 5.16 30.00 16.95
N SER A 97 5.01 30.79 15.89
CA SER A 97 4.73 30.29 14.54
C SER A 97 5.91 29.55 13.94
N GLN A 98 7.15 30.01 14.16
CA GLN A 98 8.37 29.32 13.73
C GLN A 98 8.46 27.91 14.34
N ARG A 99 8.30 27.78 15.66
CA ARG A 99 8.34 26.47 16.32
C ARG A 99 7.23 25.54 15.82
N ASN A 100 6.01 26.05 15.68
CA ASN A 100 4.87 25.25 15.20
C ASN A 100 5.10 24.76 13.76
N PHE A 101 5.67 25.60 12.89
CA PHE A 101 6.09 25.22 11.55
C PHE A 101 7.11 24.09 11.55
N TYR A 102 8.16 24.16 12.40
CA TYR A 102 9.13 23.08 12.51
C TYR A 102 8.49 21.78 13.00
N ILE A 103 7.66 21.83 14.04
CA ILE A 103 6.97 20.63 14.57
C ILE A 103 6.11 19.98 13.47
N ALA A 104 5.31 20.76 12.76
CA ALA A 104 4.45 20.25 11.70
C ALA A 104 5.24 19.69 10.50
N GLY A 105 6.30 20.40 10.09
CA GLY A 105 7.15 19.97 8.99
C GLY A 105 7.93 18.70 9.30
N PHE A 106 8.53 18.60 10.50
CA PHE A 106 9.24 17.40 10.91
C PHE A 106 8.31 16.20 11.09
N ALA A 107 7.09 16.39 11.59
CA ALA A 107 6.14 15.29 11.76
C ALA A 107 5.75 14.72 10.39
N LEU A 108 5.40 15.59 9.44
CA LEU A 108 5.13 15.19 8.06
C LEU A 108 6.33 14.48 7.41
N PHE A 109 7.53 15.01 7.60
CA PHE A 109 8.74 14.43 7.04
C PHE A 109 9.02 13.03 7.63
N LEU A 110 8.99 12.90 8.96
CA LEU A 110 9.24 11.63 9.65
C LEU A 110 8.21 10.57 9.27
N TRP A 111 6.95 10.96 9.04
CA TRP A 111 5.94 10.05 8.52
C TRP A 111 6.35 9.38 7.21
N PHE A 112 6.84 10.16 6.25
CA PHE A 112 7.34 9.62 4.98
C PHE A 112 8.57 8.75 5.17
N VAL A 113 9.48 9.15 6.07
CA VAL A 113 10.66 8.35 6.43
C VAL A 113 10.25 6.99 7.00
N ILE A 114 9.34 6.95 7.97
CA ILE A 114 8.83 5.71 8.56
C ILE A 114 8.20 4.82 7.50
N LYS A 115 7.34 5.39 6.64
CA LYS A 115 6.72 4.63 5.54
C LYS A 115 7.77 4.01 4.62
N ARG A 116 8.80 4.78 4.26
CA ARG A 116 9.90 4.30 3.41
C ARG A 116 10.71 3.22 4.11
N LEU A 117 11.03 3.40 5.40
CA LEU A 117 11.78 2.42 6.20
C LEU A 117 11.03 1.09 6.33
N ILE A 118 9.74 1.11 6.67
CA ILE A 118 8.92 -0.11 6.78
C ILE A 118 8.87 -0.86 5.44
N HIS A 119 8.74 -0.14 4.33
CA HIS A 119 8.74 -0.73 3.00
C HIS A 119 10.08 -1.38 2.67
N LEU A 120 11.19 -0.65 2.82
CA LEU A 120 12.54 -1.18 2.58
C LEU A 120 12.85 -2.39 3.47
N LEU A 121 12.45 -2.34 4.74
CA LEU A 121 12.67 -3.44 5.68
C LEU A 121 11.90 -4.69 5.30
N SER A 122 10.67 -4.53 4.80
CA SER A 122 9.84 -5.61 4.28
C SER A 122 10.46 -6.24 3.02
N GLU A 123 11.03 -5.42 2.14
CA GLU A 123 11.73 -5.88 0.93
C GLU A 123 13.03 -6.61 1.28
N CYS A 124 13.87 -6.04 2.15
CA CYS A 124 15.10 -6.69 2.63
C CYS A 124 14.80 -8.05 3.25
N ALA A 125 13.75 -8.15 4.07
CA ALA A 125 13.38 -9.41 4.70
C ALA A 125 12.87 -10.45 3.69
N ARG A 126 12.11 -10.04 2.66
CA ARG A 126 11.72 -10.91 1.54
C ARG A 126 12.94 -11.40 0.77
N ASN A 127 13.86 -10.51 0.39
CA ASN A 127 15.07 -10.88 -0.34
C ASN A 127 15.97 -11.83 0.48
N MET A 128 16.03 -11.65 1.81
CA MET A 128 16.77 -12.54 2.71
C MET A 128 16.12 -13.93 2.82
N ALA A 129 14.78 -14.01 2.81
CA ALA A 129 14.06 -15.28 2.76
C ALA A 129 14.25 -16.00 1.42
N ASP A 130 14.17 -15.26 0.31
CA ASP A 130 14.32 -15.80 -1.05
C ASP A 130 15.74 -16.33 -1.29
N SER A 131 16.77 -15.57 -0.88
CA SER A 131 18.17 -16.02 -0.96
C SER A 131 18.46 -17.24 -0.08
N SER A 132 17.87 -17.30 1.12
CA SER A 132 17.92 -18.50 1.96
C SER A 132 17.28 -19.72 1.30
N ALA A 133 16.13 -19.54 0.64
CA ALA A 133 15.44 -20.63 -0.05
C ALA A 133 16.24 -21.11 -1.27
N ALA A 134 16.74 -20.18 -2.09
CA ALA A 134 17.57 -20.48 -3.26
C ALA A 134 18.84 -21.23 -2.86
N ARG A 135 19.51 -20.81 -1.77
CA ARG A 135 20.69 -21.50 -1.26
C ARG A 135 20.39 -22.93 -0.81
N LYS A 136 19.29 -23.15 -0.09
CA LYS A 136 18.85 -24.50 0.32
C LYS A 136 18.50 -25.39 -0.87
N GLN A 137 17.89 -24.82 -1.92
CA GLN A 137 17.60 -25.56 -3.16
C GLN A 137 18.88 -25.97 -3.89
N ALA A 138 19.86 -25.08 -4.00
CA ALA A 138 21.16 -25.38 -4.60
C ALA A 138 21.93 -26.45 -3.80
N GLU A 139 21.95 -26.33 -2.47
CA GLU A 139 22.55 -27.34 -1.58
C GLU A 139 21.83 -28.71 -1.68
N GLY A 140 20.50 -28.70 -1.77
CA GLY A 140 19.70 -29.91 -2.00
C GLY A 140 19.99 -30.59 -3.34
N ALA A 141 20.09 -29.82 -4.42
CA ALA A 141 20.46 -30.32 -5.74
C ALA A 141 21.89 -30.87 -5.78
N HIS A 142 22.84 -30.19 -5.13
CA HIS A 142 24.21 -30.66 -5.03
C HIS A 142 24.31 -31.97 -4.24
N ARG A 143 23.63 -32.06 -3.09
CA ARG A 143 23.56 -33.31 -2.29
C ARG A 143 22.91 -34.45 -3.06
N HIS A 144 21.89 -34.16 -3.87
CA HIS A 144 21.24 -35.16 -4.72
C HIS A 144 22.20 -35.67 -5.81
N LEU A 145 22.91 -34.77 -6.49
CA LEU A 145 23.91 -35.13 -7.50
C LEU A 145 25.10 -35.90 -6.90
N GLU A 146 25.60 -35.48 -5.73
CA GLU A 146 26.67 -36.16 -5.01
C GLU A 146 26.26 -37.57 -4.55
N GLY A 147 25.02 -37.73 -4.09
CA GLY A 147 24.44 -39.03 -3.75
C GLY A 147 24.24 -39.96 -4.96
N LEU A 148 24.03 -39.40 -6.15
CA LEU A 148 23.99 -40.17 -7.41
C LEU A 148 25.41 -40.53 -7.91
N MET A 149 26.41 -39.70 -7.62
CA MET A 149 27.81 -39.95 -8.01
C MET A 149 28.53 -40.93 -7.09
N THR A 150 28.17 -41.00 -5.81
CA THR A 150 28.79 -41.90 -4.82
C THR A 150 28.15 -43.29 -4.78
N LYS A 151 26.95 -43.48 -5.34
CA LYS A 151 26.29 -44.78 -5.44
C LYS A 151 26.55 -45.42 -6.80
N ASP A 152 27.53 -46.32 -6.87
CA ASP A 152 27.64 -47.29 -7.96
C ASP A 152 26.37 -48.15 -8.02
N ALA A 153 25.84 -48.36 -9.23
CA ALA A 153 24.51 -48.92 -9.54
C ALA A 153 24.22 -50.36 -9.08
N LYS A 154 25.05 -50.96 -8.20
CA LYS A 154 24.96 -52.38 -7.80
C LYS A 154 24.73 -52.65 -6.30
N THR A 155 24.64 -51.64 -5.44
CA THR A 155 24.38 -51.83 -4.00
C THR A 155 23.33 -50.87 -3.47
N ILE A 156 22.12 -50.95 -4.03
CA ILE A 156 20.97 -50.23 -3.45
C ILE A 156 19.98 -51.28 -2.96
N ASP A 157 20.06 -51.58 -1.67
CA ASP A 157 18.98 -52.24 -0.93
C ASP A 157 17.80 -51.26 -0.83
N PRO A 158 16.56 -51.66 -1.18
CA PRO A 158 15.39 -50.78 -1.18
C PRO A 158 15.02 -50.18 0.19
N LYS A 159 15.69 -50.59 1.27
CA LYS A 159 15.36 -50.23 2.66
C LYS A 159 16.15 -49.05 3.23
N GLU A 160 17.27 -48.65 2.62
CA GLU A 160 18.03 -47.47 3.08
C GLU A 160 17.48 -46.14 2.53
N LEU A 161 16.44 -46.17 1.70
CA LEU A 161 15.77 -44.98 1.19
C LEU A 161 14.71 -44.40 2.16
N GLU A 162 14.37 -45.12 3.24
CA GLU A 162 13.36 -44.71 4.24
C GLU A 162 13.96 -44.16 5.55
N GLY A 163 15.29 -44.20 5.72
CA GLY A 163 15.94 -43.94 7.01
C GLY A 163 16.25 -42.48 7.39
N SER A 164 15.79 -41.48 6.64
CA SER A 164 16.16 -40.06 6.87
C SER A 164 14.98 -39.11 7.09
N THR A 165 13.87 -39.61 7.64
CA THR A 165 12.62 -38.83 7.76
C THR A 165 12.32 -38.24 9.15
N ASP A 166 13.20 -38.39 10.14
CA ASP A 166 12.82 -37.98 11.52
C ASP A 166 13.34 -36.61 12.02
N GLU A 167 14.29 -35.94 11.36
CA GLU A 167 14.83 -34.67 11.91
C GLU A 167 14.94 -33.51 10.90
N ALA A 168 14.01 -33.43 9.95
CA ALA A 168 13.78 -32.22 9.17
C ALA A 168 12.28 -31.90 9.14
N GLY A 169 11.81 -31.30 10.24
CA GLY A 169 10.44 -30.81 10.36
C GLY A 169 9.97 -30.04 9.13
N ARG A 170 8.89 -30.57 8.53
CA ARG A 170 8.09 -30.03 7.43
C ARG A 170 8.75 -30.09 6.04
N PHE A 171 9.06 -31.30 5.58
CA PHE A 171 8.82 -31.56 4.16
C PHE A 171 7.31 -31.45 3.93
N ILE A 172 6.96 -30.41 3.19
CA ILE A 172 5.66 -30.22 2.58
C ILE A 172 5.39 -31.48 1.75
N ASP A 173 4.37 -32.26 2.14
CA ASP A 173 3.92 -33.44 1.41
C ASP A 173 3.87 -33.12 -0.09
N ALA A 174 4.74 -33.73 -0.90
CA ALA A 174 4.73 -33.54 -2.35
C ALA A 174 3.33 -33.80 -2.94
N LYS A 175 2.61 -34.78 -2.38
CA LYS A 175 1.20 -35.06 -2.72
C LYS A 175 0.23 -33.94 -2.35
N LYS A 176 0.46 -33.20 -1.26
CA LYS A 176 -0.38 -32.04 -0.89
C LYS A 176 -0.05 -30.84 -1.76
N HIS A 177 1.21 -30.60 -2.07
CA HIS A 177 1.62 -29.51 -2.96
C HIS A 177 1.18 -29.75 -4.40
N ASP A 178 1.26 -30.98 -4.90
CA ASP A 178 0.71 -31.34 -6.22
C ASP A 178 -0.82 -31.18 -6.23
N ALA A 179 -1.51 -31.56 -5.16
CA ALA A 179 -2.95 -31.30 -5.02
C ALA A 179 -3.29 -29.81 -4.92
N GLU A 180 -2.42 -28.99 -4.32
CA GLU A 180 -2.60 -27.54 -4.20
C GLU A 180 -2.28 -26.83 -5.52
N ILE A 181 -1.26 -27.28 -6.26
CA ILE A 181 -0.96 -26.84 -7.63
C ILE A 181 -2.14 -27.15 -8.55
N GLU A 182 -2.73 -28.34 -8.44
CA GLU A 182 -3.84 -28.72 -9.31
C GLU A 182 -5.11 -27.95 -8.97
N LYS A 183 -5.36 -27.68 -7.68
CA LYS A 183 -6.43 -26.76 -7.26
C LYS A 183 -6.20 -25.34 -7.77
N PHE A 184 -4.98 -24.80 -7.63
CA PHE A 184 -4.67 -23.47 -8.14
C PHE A 184 -4.75 -23.40 -9.67
N LYS A 185 -4.33 -24.44 -10.40
CA LYS A 185 -4.54 -24.52 -11.86
C LYS A 185 -6.02 -24.52 -12.22
N GLN A 186 -6.84 -25.28 -11.49
CA GLN A 186 -8.29 -25.28 -11.70
C GLN A 186 -8.92 -23.92 -11.39
N GLU A 187 -8.48 -23.23 -10.33
CA GLU A 187 -8.94 -21.87 -10.00
C GLU A 187 -8.51 -20.86 -11.08
N VAL A 188 -7.28 -20.95 -11.59
CA VAL A 188 -6.79 -20.10 -12.68
C VAL A 188 -7.56 -20.36 -13.99
N MET A 189 -7.88 -21.62 -14.30
CA MET A 189 -8.70 -21.95 -15.46
C MET A 189 -10.11 -21.39 -15.34
N LYS A 190 -10.77 -21.58 -14.18
CA LYS A 190 -12.10 -21.00 -13.93
C LYS A 190 -12.10 -19.48 -13.99
N ALA A 191 -11.11 -18.83 -13.39
CA ALA A 191 -10.98 -17.37 -13.45
C ALA A 191 -10.77 -16.87 -14.90
N ARG A 192 -10.08 -17.66 -15.73
CA ARG A 192 -9.90 -17.35 -17.16
C ARG A 192 -11.21 -17.51 -17.95
N GLU A 193 -11.96 -18.57 -17.70
CA GLU A 193 -13.30 -18.79 -18.27
C GLU A 193 -14.28 -17.68 -17.85
N ASP A 194 -14.25 -17.27 -16.58
CA ASP A 194 -15.05 -16.16 -16.06
C ASP A 194 -14.70 -14.84 -16.77
N ILE A 195 -13.40 -14.54 -16.98
CA ILE A 195 -12.95 -13.36 -17.73
C ILE A 195 -13.43 -13.41 -19.19
N ASP A 196 -13.31 -14.56 -19.85
CA ASP A 196 -13.75 -14.73 -21.24
C ASP A 196 -15.28 -14.56 -21.35
N SER A 197 -16.04 -15.10 -20.40
CA SER A 197 -17.51 -14.94 -20.36
C SER A 197 -17.93 -13.49 -20.07
N LEU A 198 -17.23 -12.77 -19.17
CA LEU A 198 -17.47 -11.36 -18.90
C LEU A 198 -17.16 -10.49 -20.12
N ARG A 199 -16.11 -10.86 -20.87
CA ARG A 199 -15.77 -10.17 -22.12
C ARG A 199 -16.86 -10.35 -23.16
N GLU A 200 -17.40 -11.55 -23.31
CA GLU A 200 -18.53 -11.82 -24.21
C GLU A 200 -19.80 -11.06 -23.78
N GLN A 201 -20.11 -11.02 -22.48
CA GLN A 201 -21.21 -10.22 -21.95
C GLN A 201 -21.02 -8.72 -22.23
N TYR A 202 -19.79 -8.21 -22.07
CA TYR A 202 -19.47 -6.82 -22.37
C TYR A 202 -19.63 -6.50 -23.86
N ASP A 203 -19.14 -7.36 -24.75
CA ASP A 203 -19.28 -7.20 -26.20
C ASP A 203 -20.77 -7.26 -26.63
N ASN A 204 -21.58 -8.10 -26.00
CA ASN A 204 -23.02 -8.14 -26.23
C ASN A 204 -23.72 -6.88 -25.70
N SER A 205 -23.33 -6.39 -24.51
CA SER A 205 -23.86 -5.14 -23.96
C SER A 205 -23.53 -3.92 -24.83
N ILE A 206 -22.35 -3.88 -25.46
CA ILE A 206 -22.00 -2.82 -26.42
C ILE A 206 -22.94 -2.87 -27.63
N LYS A 207 -23.15 -4.06 -28.22
CA LYS A 207 -24.05 -4.21 -29.37
C LYS A 207 -25.48 -3.78 -29.04
N ASP A 208 -25.96 -4.10 -27.85
CA ASP A 208 -27.29 -3.70 -27.43
C ASP A 208 -27.39 -2.20 -27.14
N TYR A 209 -26.33 -1.58 -26.63
CA TYR A 209 -26.22 -0.13 -26.50
C TYR A 209 -26.26 0.57 -27.88
N ASP A 210 -25.51 0.05 -28.86
CA ASP A 210 -25.48 0.60 -30.23
C ASP A 210 -26.86 0.50 -30.91
N LYS A 211 -27.55 -0.63 -30.78
CA LYS A 211 -28.93 -0.80 -31.27
C LYS A 211 -29.88 0.19 -30.61
N LEU A 212 -29.82 0.32 -29.29
CA LEU A 212 -30.70 1.22 -28.54
C LEU A 212 -30.44 2.69 -28.94
N ASN A 213 -29.18 3.07 -29.16
CA ASN A 213 -28.83 4.40 -29.62
C ASN A 213 -29.35 4.67 -31.04
N GLU A 214 -29.31 3.65 -31.92
CA GLU A 214 -29.91 3.74 -33.25
C GLU A 214 -31.44 3.84 -33.22
N GLU A 215 -32.11 3.10 -32.34
CA GLU A 215 -33.55 3.24 -32.11
C GLU A 215 -33.91 4.61 -31.55
N HIS A 216 -33.14 5.13 -30.58
CA HIS A 216 -33.31 6.48 -30.06
C HIS A 216 -33.14 7.54 -31.16
N ARG A 217 -32.14 7.39 -32.04
CA ARG A 217 -31.94 8.27 -33.19
C ARG A 217 -33.16 8.23 -34.13
N LYS A 218 -33.67 7.03 -34.45
CA LYS A 218 -34.87 6.87 -35.29
C LYS A 218 -36.11 7.50 -34.64
N LEU A 219 -36.28 7.35 -33.33
CA LEU A 219 -37.39 7.96 -32.59
C LEU A 219 -37.27 9.48 -32.51
N GLN A 220 -36.07 10.03 -32.30
CA GLN A 220 -35.86 11.48 -32.32
C GLN A 220 -36.17 12.09 -33.69
N VAL A 221 -35.76 11.43 -34.77
CA VAL A 221 -36.10 11.87 -36.13
C VAL A 221 -37.61 11.80 -36.36
N LYS A 222 -38.28 10.72 -35.97
CA LYS A 222 -39.74 10.61 -36.05
C LYS A 222 -40.47 11.68 -35.22
N LEU A 223 -39.97 11.97 -34.01
CA LEU A 223 -40.52 13.01 -33.14
C LEU A 223 -40.33 14.40 -33.75
N ALA A 224 -39.15 14.70 -34.29
CA ALA A 224 -38.86 15.97 -34.96
C ALA A 224 -39.74 16.18 -36.20
N ILE A 225 -39.97 15.12 -36.98
CA ILE A 225 -40.91 15.15 -38.12
C ILE A 225 -42.34 15.38 -37.62
N ALA A 226 -42.79 14.67 -36.57
CA ALA A 226 -44.12 14.83 -36.00
C ALA A 226 -44.35 16.23 -35.39
N SER A 227 -43.35 16.82 -34.73
CA SER A 227 -43.45 18.20 -34.23
C SER A 227 -43.55 19.21 -35.38
N SER A 228 -42.76 19.03 -36.44
CA SER A 228 -42.83 19.92 -37.63
C SER A 228 -44.13 19.79 -38.43
N GLY A 229 -44.77 18.60 -38.42
CA GLY A 229 -46.10 18.38 -39.00
C GLY A 229 -47.25 18.95 -38.16
N SER A 230 -47.04 19.21 -36.86
CA SER A 230 -48.05 19.79 -35.97
C SER A 230 -48.11 21.32 -36.01
N GLU A 231 -47.00 21.99 -36.35
CA GLU A 231 -46.96 23.45 -36.51
C GLU A 231 -47.64 23.91 -37.81
N THR A 232 -47.59 23.10 -38.87
CA THR A 232 -48.22 23.43 -40.17
C THR A 232 -49.74 23.29 -40.21
N SER A 233 -50.37 22.71 -39.19
CA SER A 233 -51.84 22.60 -39.10
C SER A 233 -52.50 23.60 -38.15
N LYS A 234 -51.74 24.50 -37.51
CA LYS A 234 -52.27 25.61 -36.69
C LYS A 234 -52.34 26.96 -37.39
N ASP A 235 -51.78 27.08 -38.60
CA ASP A 235 -51.80 28.31 -39.42
C ASP A 235 -52.68 28.18 -40.67
N LYS A 236 -53.85 27.53 -40.56
CA LYS A 236 -54.93 27.64 -41.54
C LYS A 236 -56.28 27.92 -40.88
#